data_AF-A0A2V7LR67-F1
#
_entry.id   AF-A0A2V7LR67-F1
#
_cell.length_a   1.000
_cell.length_b   1.000
_cell.length_c   1.000
_cell.angle_alpha   90.00
_cell.angle_beta   90.00
_cell.angle_gamma   90.00
#
_symmetry.space_group_name_H-M   'P 1'
#
loop_
_entity.id
_entity.type
_entity.pdbx_description
1 polymer ?
#
loop_
_entity_poly.entity_id
_entity_poly.type
_entity_poly.pdbx_seq_one_letter_code
_entity_poly.pdbx_strand_id
1 'polypeptide(L)'
;MEVPVVTTWNVRFFRVTPLGGSFASMARTGSLAPAAFAVLLVAGSACFLFNRGKSGQGAAASPEGEVALSVTNHNFLDVVIYVLHDGQQTRVGTVTGSSSQVFYLRARLIGMGREIRLLGHPIGGQDLARTETIVVQPGQYIEWTLETDLRRSSVGVY
;
A
#
# COMPACT_ATOMS: atom_id res chain seq x y z
N MET A 1 30.32 -2.72 -38.58
CA MET A 1 30.89 -1.44 -38.12
C MET A 1 30.13 -1.05 -36.87
N GLU A 2 30.83 -1.13 -35.74
CA GLU A 2 30.35 -0.90 -34.38
C GLU A 2 29.93 0.56 -34.15
N VAL A 3 28.89 0.74 -33.34
CA VAL A 3 28.49 2.03 -32.79
C VAL A 3 28.67 1.94 -31.27
N PRO A 4 29.61 2.68 -30.65
CA PRO A 4 29.74 2.68 -29.20
C PRO A 4 28.77 3.73 -28.60
N VAL A 5 27.81 3.27 -27.79
CA VAL A 5 27.06 4.12 -26.86
C VAL A 5 27.82 4.15 -25.54
N VAL A 6 28.49 5.28 -25.30
CA VAL A 6 29.07 5.63 -24.00
C VAL A 6 27.95 6.18 -23.11
N THR A 7 27.63 5.44 -22.05
CA THR A 7 26.67 5.82 -21.01
C THR A 7 27.43 6.49 -19.86
N THR A 8 27.56 7.82 -19.88
CA THR A 8 28.13 8.56 -18.74
C THR A 8 27.05 8.81 -17.70
N TRP A 9 27.11 8.08 -16.58
CA TRP A 9 26.28 8.32 -15.39
C TRP A 9 26.78 9.56 -14.64
N ASN A 10 25.94 10.59 -14.56
CA ASN A 10 26.23 11.84 -13.87
C ASN A 10 25.93 11.69 -12.37
N VAL A 11 26.93 11.34 -11.57
CA VAL A 11 26.80 11.23 -10.11
C VAL A 11 27.11 12.60 -9.49
N ARG A 12 26.06 13.35 -9.14
CA ARG A 12 26.22 14.60 -8.38
C ARG A 12 26.54 14.28 -6.92
N PHE A 13 27.81 14.35 -6.56
CA PHE A 13 28.27 14.36 -5.17
C PHE A 13 27.80 15.64 -4.47
N PHE A 14 26.93 15.51 -3.47
CA PHE A 14 26.56 16.61 -2.59
C PHE A 14 27.67 16.80 -1.55
N ARG A 15 28.36 17.94 -1.62
CA ARG A 15 29.44 18.32 -0.70
C ARG A 15 28.80 18.91 0.55
N VAL A 16 28.95 18.25 1.70
CA VAL A 16 28.52 18.78 3.00
C VAL A 16 29.62 19.71 3.51
N THR A 17 29.30 20.98 3.68
CA THR A 17 30.19 22.00 4.26
C THR A 17 30.06 21.97 5.79
N PRO A 18 31.13 21.77 6.57
CA PRO A 18 31.06 21.95 8.01
C PRO A 18 31.22 23.43 8.34
N LEU A 19 30.19 24.04 8.91
CA LEU A 19 30.30 25.35 9.56
C LEU A 19 30.97 25.16 10.92
N GLY A 20 32.21 25.63 11.02
CA GLY A 20 32.93 25.74 12.28
C GLY A 20 32.24 26.76 13.19
N GLY A 21 31.68 26.27 14.29
CA GLY A 21 31.19 27.07 15.40
C GLY A 21 32.19 27.01 16.55
N SER A 22 32.72 28.18 16.91
CA SER A 22 33.67 28.40 18.01
C SER A 22 33.14 27.87 19.35
N PHE A 23 33.95 27.10 20.05
CA PHE A 23 33.73 26.75 21.45
C PHE A 23 34.08 27.96 22.32
N ALA A 24 33.07 28.70 22.76
CA ALA A 24 33.22 29.75 23.76
C ALA A 24 33.19 29.15 25.18
N SER A 25 34.12 29.66 25.97
CA SER A 25 34.53 29.32 27.33
C SER A 25 33.43 28.92 28.31
N MET A 26 33.77 27.87 29.06
CA MET A 26 33.23 27.44 30.35
C MET A 26 33.21 28.61 31.36
N ALA A 27 32.05 28.84 31.99
CA ALA A 27 31.94 29.56 33.25
C ALA A 27 31.18 28.67 34.24
N ARG A 28 31.88 28.22 35.28
CA ARG A 28 31.29 27.59 36.47
C ARG A 28 30.67 28.68 37.33
N THR A 29 29.44 28.48 37.81
CA THR A 29 29.05 28.63 39.23
C THR A 29 27.53 28.59 39.39
N GLY A 30 27.04 27.93 40.44
CA GLY A 30 25.68 28.10 40.97
C GLY A 30 24.91 26.79 41.15
N SER A 31 24.75 26.39 42.40
CA SER A 31 24.13 25.15 42.88
C SER A 31 22.60 25.07 42.74
N LEU A 32 22.11 23.85 42.40
CA LEU A 32 20.92 23.14 42.91
C LEU A 32 19.55 23.85 42.96
N ALA A 33 18.62 23.43 42.10
CA ALA A 33 17.19 23.26 42.43
C ALA A 33 16.55 22.17 41.53
N PRO A 34 15.94 21.11 42.07
CA PRO A 34 15.48 19.94 41.33
C PRO A 34 14.05 20.15 40.83
N ALA A 35 13.87 20.77 39.67
CA ALA A 35 12.52 21.01 39.13
C ALA A 35 12.44 20.97 37.60
N ALA A 36 13.21 20.09 36.96
CA ALA A 36 13.26 20.01 35.50
C ALA A 36 13.08 18.58 34.93
N PHE A 37 12.38 17.69 35.65
CA PHE A 37 12.13 16.31 35.17
C PHE A 37 10.66 15.99 34.87
N ALA A 38 9.73 16.96 35.03
CA ALA A 38 8.30 16.70 34.89
C ALA A 38 7.66 17.11 33.55
N VAL A 39 8.41 17.71 32.62
CA VAL A 39 7.83 18.25 31.36
C VAL A 39 8.06 17.34 30.14
N LEU A 40 8.89 16.30 30.26
CA LEU A 40 9.29 15.46 29.10
C LEU A 40 8.36 14.26 28.79
N LEU A 41 7.25 14.09 29.53
CA LEU A 41 6.32 12.96 29.33
C LEU A 41 5.10 13.24 28.45
N VAL A 42 4.87 14.49 28.00
CA VAL A 42 3.63 14.85 27.27
C VAL A 42 3.81 14.89 25.75
N ALA A 43 5.02 14.83 25.22
CA ALA A 43 5.28 15.02 23.77
C ALA A 43 5.21 13.76 22.90
N GLY A 44 4.88 12.58 23.45
CA GLY A 44 4.93 11.30 22.72
C GLY A 44 3.61 10.81 22.10
N SER A 45 2.47 11.38 22.47
CA SER A 45 1.15 10.81 22.14
C SER A 45 0.54 11.26 20.81
N ALA A 46 1.19 12.18 20.07
CA ALA A 46 0.61 12.78 18.87
C ALA A 46 0.81 11.95 17.57
N CYS A 47 1.74 11.00 17.50
CA CYS A 47 2.03 10.28 16.25
C CYS A 47 1.11 9.08 15.98
N PHE A 48 0.33 8.61 16.96
CA PHE A 48 -0.54 7.44 16.77
C PHE A 48 -1.92 7.78 16.20
N LEU A 49 -2.34 9.04 16.24
CA LEU A 49 -3.65 9.45 15.71
C LEU A 49 -3.64 9.74 14.21
N PHE A 50 -2.49 10.09 13.63
CA PHE A 50 -2.38 10.43 12.21
C PHE A 50 -2.22 9.23 11.26
N ASN A 51 -1.95 8.02 11.79
CA ASN A 51 -1.88 6.79 10.98
C ASN A 51 -3.16 5.94 11.02
N ARG A 52 -4.27 6.44 11.57
CA ARG A 52 -5.59 5.81 11.38
C ARG A 52 -6.10 6.09 9.97
N GLY A 53 -5.49 5.40 9.01
CA GLY A 53 -6.00 5.29 7.65
C GLY A 53 -7.43 4.76 7.69
N LYS A 54 -8.36 5.60 7.22
CA LYS A 54 -9.74 5.33 6.80
C LYS A 54 -10.15 3.84 6.87
N SER A 55 -10.46 3.37 8.08
CA SER A 55 -11.12 2.09 8.32
C SER A 55 -12.56 2.45 8.70
N GLY A 56 -13.41 2.51 7.68
CA GLY A 56 -14.77 3.03 7.82
C GLY A 56 -15.42 3.08 6.45
N GLN A 57 -15.79 1.90 5.96
CA GLN A 57 -16.67 1.70 4.82
C GLN A 57 -17.98 2.49 5.03
N GLY A 58 -18.04 3.71 4.48
CA GLY A 58 -19.27 4.19 3.87
C GLY A 58 -19.33 3.55 2.50
N ALA A 59 -20.32 2.69 2.25
CA ALA A 59 -20.66 2.22 0.92
C ALA A 59 -21.10 3.44 0.09
N ALA A 60 -20.13 4.19 -0.42
CA ALA A 60 -20.38 5.16 -1.46
C ALA A 60 -20.97 4.37 -2.62
N ALA A 61 -22.19 4.73 -3.02
CA ALA A 61 -22.86 4.14 -4.16
C ALA A 61 -21.88 4.07 -5.32
N SER A 62 -21.56 2.85 -5.76
CA SER A 62 -20.66 2.61 -6.88
C SER A 62 -21.22 3.39 -8.08
N PRO A 63 -20.43 4.23 -8.76
CA PRO A 63 -20.84 4.86 -10.00
C PRO A 63 -21.45 3.82 -10.94
N GLU A 64 -22.54 4.17 -11.65
CA GLU A 64 -23.24 3.23 -12.52
C GLU A 64 -22.25 2.53 -13.48
N GLY A 65 -22.22 1.19 -13.42
CA GLY A 65 -21.29 0.37 -14.22
C GLY A 65 -19.93 0.09 -13.59
N GLU A 66 -19.69 0.49 -12.34
CA GLU A 66 -18.54 0.06 -11.54
C GLU A 66 -18.92 -1.07 -10.58
N VAL A 67 -18.06 -2.08 -10.49
CA VAL A 67 -18.18 -3.21 -9.56
C VAL A 67 -17.21 -3.00 -8.41
N ALA A 68 -17.70 -3.02 -7.17
CA ALA A 68 -16.83 -2.95 -6.00
C ALA A 68 -16.11 -4.27 -5.78
N LEU A 69 -14.80 -4.23 -5.62
CA LEU A 69 -13.94 -5.34 -5.20
C LEU A 69 -13.39 -5.01 -3.81
N SER A 70 -13.94 -5.65 -2.79
CA SER A 70 -13.42 -5.61 -1.42
C SER A 70 -12.37 -6.69 -1.25
N VAL A 71 -11.14 -6.31 -0.94
CA VAL A 71 -10.04 -7.24 -0.70
C VAL A 71 -9.62 -7.15 0.75
N THR A 72 -9.62 -8.27 1.45
CA THR A 72 -9.09 -8.41 2.80
C THR A 72 -7.82 -9.24 2.76
N ASN A 73 -6.71 -8.66 3.19
CA ASN A 73 -5.40 -9.29 3.17
C ASN A 73 -4.99 -9.74 4.56
N HIS A 74 -5.07 -11.05 4.85
CA HIS A 74 -4.51 -11.64 6.06
C HIS A 74 -3.01 -11.94 5.94
N ASN A 75 -2.45 -11.91 4.73
CA ASN A 75 -1.01 -12.08 4.51
C ASN A 75 -0.23 -10.86 5.04
N PHE A 76 0.99 -11.09 5.55
CA PHE A 76 1.86 -10.03 6.04
C PHE A 76 2.54 -9.23 4.92
N LEU A 77 2.64 -9.81 3.72
CA LEU A 77 3.18 -9.15 2.54
C LEU A 77 2.12 -8.26 1.89
N ASP A 78 2.58 -7.16 1.31
CA ASP A 78 1.78 -6.36 0.40
C ASP A 78 1.46 -7.18 -0.85
N VAL A 79 0.21 -7.16 -1.30
CA VAL A 79 -0.25 -7.93 -2.46
C VAL A 79 -0.70 -7.01 -3.57
N VAL A 80 -0.13 -7.17 -4.75
CA VAL A 80 -0.55 -6.48 -5.97
C VAL A 80 -1.72 -7.21 -6.60
N ILE A 81 -2.82 -6.50 -6.81
CA ILE A 81 -4.08 -7.03 -7.34
C ILE A 81 -4.16 -6.76 -8.83
N TYR A 82 -4.46 -7.81 -9.59
CA TYR A 82 -4.71 -7.77 -11.02
C TYR A 82 -6.08 -8.35 -11.35
N VAL A 83 -6.68 -7.81 -12.40
CA VAL A 83 -7.83 -8.40 -13.09
C VAL A 83 -7.35 -8.98 -14.41
N LEU A 84 -7.74 -10.22 -14.66
CA LEU A 84 -7.48 -10.95 -15.88
C LEU A 84 -8.80 -11.10 -16.64
N HIS A 85 -8.85 -10.55 -17.85
CA HIS A 85 -10.00 -10.67 -18.77
C HIS A 85 -9.45 -10.66 -20.21
N ASP A 86 -10.07 -11.37 -21.14
CA ASP A 86 -9.70 -11.37 -22.57
C ASP A 86 -8.19 -11.62 -22.85
N GLY A 87 -7.53 -12.41 -22.00
CA GLY A 87 -6.08 -12.67 -22.06
C GLY A 87 -5.19 -11.49 -21.64
N GLN A 88 -5.78 -10.37 -21.26
CA GLN A 88 -5.09 -9.21 -20.71
C GLN A 88 -5.01 -9.31 -19.18
N GLN A 89 -3.88 -8.86 -18.62
CA GLN A 89 -3.69 -8.71 -17.18
C GLN A 89 -3.53 -7.23 -16.87
N THR A 90 -4.50 -6.65 -16.15
CA THR A 90 -4.49 -5.23 -15.79
C THR A 90 -4.32 -5.07 -14.29
N ARG A 91 -3.35 -4.25 -13.86
CA ARG A 91 -3.15 -3.95 -12.44
C ARG A 91 -4.26 -3.04 -11.91
N VAL A 92 -4.91 -3.46 -10.83
CA VAL A 92 -5.93 -2.69 -10.12
C VAL A 92 -5.30 -1.82 -9.05
N GLY A 93 -4.41 -2.40 -8.24
CA GLY A 93 -3.81 -1.69 -7.11
C GLY A 93 -2.93 -2.60 -6.25
N THR A 94 -2.60 -2.12 -5.06
CA THR A 94 -1.89 -2.89 -4.03
C THR A 94 -2.69 -2.81 -2.75
N VAL A 95 -2.81 -3.94 -2.05
CA VAL A 95 -3.36 -4.04 -0.70
C VAL A 95 -2.20 -4.28 0.23
N THR A 96 -2.04 -3.43 1.23
CA THR A 96 -0.95 -3.56 2.20
C THR A 96 -1.12 -4.81 3.06
N GLY A 97 -0.02 -5.31 3.63
CA GLY A 97 -0.02 -6.45 4.54
C GLY A 97 -1.01 -6.27 5.71
N SER A 98 -1.74 -7.33 6.06
CA SER A 98 -2.66 -7.36 7.21
C SER A 98 -3.68 -6.21 7.21
N SER A 99 -4.26 -5.91 6.05
CA SER A 99 -5.18 -4.78 5.85
C SER A 99 -6.28 -5.11 4.85
N SER A 100 -7.30 -4.24 4.77
CA SER A 100 -8.36 -4.37 3.76
C SER A 100 -8.46 -3.11 2.92
N GLN A 101 -8.82 -3.28 1.64
CA GLN A 101 -9.00 -2.19 0.70
C GLN A 101 -10.11 -2.49 -0.31
N VAL A 102 -10.84 -1.44 -0.69
CA VAL A 102 -11.88 -1.52 -1.73
C VAL A 102 -11.36 -0.88 -3.01
N PHE A 103 -11.56 -1.55 -4.13
CA PHE A 103 -11.32 -1.04 -5.47
C PHE A 103 -12.63 -0.98 -6.25
N TYR A 104 -12.75 -0.02 -7.15
CA TYR A 104 -13.88 0.08 -8.05
C TYR A 104 -13.45 -0.32 -9.47
N LEU A 105 -13.94 -1.46 -9.92
CA LEU A 105 -13.63 -2.03 -11.22
C LEU A 105 -14.57 -1.42 -12.27
N ARG A 106 -13.99 -0.65 -13.19
CA ARG A 106 -14.72 -0.09 -14.33
C ARG A 106 -15.14 -1.20 -15.29
N ALA A 107 -16.28 -1.04 -15.96
CA ALA A 107 -16.78 -2.00 -16.96
C ALA A 107 -15.73 -2.44 -17.99
N ARG A 108 -14.81 -1.56 -18.39
CA ARG A 108 -13.70 -1.91 -19.31
C ARG A 108 -12.79 -3.02 -18.77
N LEU A 109 -12.57 -3.10 -17.45
CA LEU A 109 -11.73 -4.13 -16.82
C LEU A 109 -12.43 -5.49 -16.74
N ILE A 110 -13.74 -5.52 -16.90
CA ILE A 110 -14.57 -6.74 -16.79
C ILE A 110 -14.87 -7.33 -18.18
N GLY A 111 -14.68 -6.54 -19.24
CA GLY A 111 -14.99 -6.93 -20.61
C GLY A 111 -16.49 -7.06 -20.88
N MET A 112 -16.84 -7.33 -22.14
CA MET A 112 -18.24 -7.51 -22.56
C MET A 112 -18.84 -8.82 -22.03
N GLY A 113 -18.02 -9.87 -21.92
CA GLY A 113 -18.44 -11.17 -21.38
C GLY A 113 -18.66 -11.17 -19.86
N ARG A 114 -18.23 -10.12 -19.16
CA ARG A 114 -18.33 -9.97 -17.71
C ARG A 114 -17.69 -11.10 -16.90
N GLU A 115 -16.75 -11.79 -17.54
CA GLU A 115 -16.00 -12.93 -17.01
C GLU A 115 -14.59 -12.47 -16.68
N ILE A 116 -14.23 -12.57 -15.41
CA ILE A 116 -12.91 -12.17 -14.93
C ILE A 116 -12.28 -13.24 -14.06
N ARG A 117 -10.96 -13.18 -13.97
CA ARG A 117 -10.20 -13.83 -12.89
C ARG A 117 -9.43 -12.79 -12.12
N LEU A 118 -9.31 -12.98 -10.82
CA LEU A 118 -8.48 -12.14 -9.98
C LEU A 118 -7.14 -12.83 -9.73
N LEU A 119 -6.06 -12.05 -9.69
CA LEU A 119 -4.72 -12.52 -9.39
C LEU A 119 -4.06 -11.58 -8.37
N GLY A 120 -3.56 -12.18 -7.30
CA GLY A 120 -2.87 -11.53 -6.19
C GLY A 120 -1.42 -11.98 -6.21
N HIS A 121 -0.52 -11.04 -6.44
CA HIS A 121 0.92 -11.28 -6.48
C HIS A 121 1.58 -10.62 -5.26
N PRO A 122 2.10 -11.38 -4.29
CA PRO A 122 2.76 -10.81 -3.13
C PRO A 122 4.08 -10.16 -3.52
N ILE A 123 4.38 -9.02 -2.91
CA ILE A 123 5.68 -8.38 -3.04
C ILE A 123 6.67 -9.13 -2.14
N GLY A 124 7.71 -9.71 -2.74
CA GLY A 124 8.71 -10.49 -2.00
C GLY A 124 8.30 -11.94 -1.67
N GLY A 125 7.17 -12.40 -2.20
CA GLY A 125 6.71 -13.80 -2.10
C GLY A 125 6.61 -14.49 -3.45
N GLN A 126 6.39 -15.81 -3.45
CA GLN A 126 6.28 -16.62 -4.67
C GLN A 126 4.87 -17.17 -4.89
N ASP A 127 4.13 -17.37 -3.80
CA ASP A 127 2.79 -17.95 -3.83
C ASP A 127 1.79 -16.94 -4.38
N LEU A 128 1.02 -17.34 -5.39
CA LEU A 128 0.02 -16.49 -6.01
C LEU A 128 -1.37 -16.87 -5.49
N ALA A 129 -2.18 -15.86 -5.19
CA ALA A 129 -3.62 -16.05 -5.03
C ALA A 129 -4.27 -15.92 -6.41
N ARG A 130 -4.99 -16.95 -6.87
CA ARG A 130 -5.72 -16.90 -8.14
C ARG A 130 -7.10 -17.50 -7.98
N THR A 131 -8.10 -16.77 -8.44
CA THR A 131 -9.49 -17.27 -8.45
C THR A 131 -9.77 -18.10 -9.70
N GLU A 132 -10.86 -18.84 -9.66
CA GLU A 132 -11.60 -19.30 -10.83
C GLU A 132 -12.17 -18.12 -11.63
N THR A 133 -12.68 -18.42 -12.83
CA THR A 133 -13.43 -17.45 -13.62
C THR A 133 -14.75 -17.15 -12.92
N ILE A 134 -14.95 -15.89 -12.55
CA ILE A 134 -16.17 -15.38 -11.92
C ILE A 134 -16.92 -14.50 -12.92
N VAL A 135 -18.25 -14.63 -12.93
CA VAL A 135 -19.16 -13.79 -13.72
C VAL A 135 -19.74 -12.75 -12.80
N VAL A 136 -19.64 -11.47 -13.15
CA VAL A 136 -20.08 -10.38 -12.26
C VAL A 136 -21.08 -9.46 -12.97
N GLN A 137 -22.29 -9.33 -12.44
CA GLN A 137 -23.37 -8.52 -13.00
C GLN A 137 -23.36 -7.07 -12.51
N PRO A 138 -24.04 -6.12 -13.19
CA PRO A 138 -24.11 -4.74 -12.72
C PRO A 138 -24.79 -4.70 -11.34
N GLY A 139 -24.24 -3.90 -10.43
CA GLY A 139 -24.77 -3.78 -9.07
C GLY A 139 -24.30 -4.85 -8.09
N GLN A 140 -23.60 -5.89 -8.56
CA GLN A 140 -22.95 -6.85 -7.69
C GLN A 140 -21.63 -6.31 -7.12
N TYR A 141 -21.18 -6.93 -6.04
CA TYR A 141 -19.86 -6.71 -5.48
C TYR A 141 -19.11 -8.01 -5.31
N ILE A 142 -17.78 -7.91 -5.31
CA ILE A 142 -16.86 -9.01 -5.13
C ILE A 142 -16.19 -8.84 -3.77
N GLU A 143 -16.17 -9.91 -3.01
CA GLU A 143 -15.38 -10.01 -1.79
C GLU A 143 -14.27 -11.04 -1.99
N TRP A 144 -13.03 -10.64 -1.72
CA TRP A 144 -11.87 -11.51 -1.88
C TRP A 144 -11.03 -11.51 -0.61
N THR A 145 -10.95 -12.67 0.02
CA THR A 145 -10.12 -12.87 1.21
C THR A 145 -8.82 -13.55 0.81
N LEU A 146 -7.71 -12.82 0.94
CA LEU A 146 -6.36 -13.32 0.76
C LEU A 146 -5.86 -13.89 2.08
N GLU A 147 -5.69 -15.20 2.13
CA GLU A 147 -5.25 -15.88 3.34
C GLU A 147 -3.73 -15.79 3.54
N THR A 148 -3.27 -16.11 4.76
CA THR A 148 -1.83 -16.19 5.06
C THR A 148 -1.11 -17.14 4.09
N ASP A 149 -1.72 -18.27 3.77
CA ASP A 149 -1.35 -19.09 2.61
C ASP A 149 -2.22 -18.66 1.42
N LEU A 150 -1.62 -17.90 0.49
CA LEU A 150 -2.34 -17.28 -0.62
C LEU A 150 -3.06 -18.29 -1.52
N ARG A 151 -2.63 -19.55 -1.52
CA ARG A 151 -3.26 -20.63 -2.29
C ARG A 151 -4.62 -21.06 -1.71
N ARG A 152 -4.92 -20.67 -0.47
CA ARG A 152 -6.18 -20.95 0.25
C ARG A 152 -7.15 -19.76 0.26
N SER A 153 -6.81 -18.69 -0.45
CA SER A 153 -7.65 -17.50 -0.60
C SER A 153 -9.01 -17.87 -1.19
N SER A 154 -10.06 -17.15 -0.79
CA SER A 154 -11.45 -17.43 -1.17
C SER A 154 -12.15 -16.19 -1.71
N VAL A 155 -12.99 -16.36 -2.74
CA VAL A 155 -13.73 -15.27 -3.40
C VAL A 155 -15.22 -15.52 -3.35
N GLY A 156 -16.00 -14.45 -3.18
CA GLY A 156 -17.46 -14.44 -3.24
C GLY A 156 -17.97 -13.31 -4.13
N VAL A 157 -19.09 -13.56 -4.81
CA VAL A 157 -19.82 -12.56 -5.59
C VAL A 157 -21.24 -12.48 -5.06
N TYR A 158 -21.71 -11.27 -4.79
CA TYR A 158 -23.01 -10.99 -4.18
C TYR A 158 -23.79 -10.01 -5.05
#